data_AF-A0A914M4C8-F1
#
_entry.id   AF-A0A914M4C8-F1
#
_cell.length_a   1.000
_cell.length_b   1.000
_cell.length_c   1.000
_cell.angle_alpha   90.00
_cell.angle_beta   90.00
_cell.angle_gamma   90.00
#
_symmetry.space_group_name_H-M   'P 1'
#
loop_
_entity.id
_entity.type
_entity.pdbx_description
1 polymer ?
#
loop_
_entity_poly.entity_id
_entity_poly.type
_entity_poly.pdbx_seq_one_letter_code
_entity_poly.pdbx_strand_id
1 'polypeptide(L)'
;MDDLTSPVNDSSVQLLFSPQFSSNDFIFAEVDKNLVNYFLNGNEIYIRGHNSDEIVLCTKTETFCCKELEVSNSLLTLEDTNAFNEVESSEESSILNNLKIVSVTNKFLETSRIRPNLTQKLKELFNDHKIEMFTKDGCSANCGIFLETILCCIQASEEELINKLGELPVIELGYF
;
A
#
# COMPACT_ATOMS: atom_id res chain seq x y z
N MET A 1 -32.18 29.35 48.70
CA MET A 1 -32.23 27.89 48.67
C MET A 1 -32.82 27.54 47.33
N ASP A 2 -31.99 27.00 46.45
CA ASP A 2 -32.30 25.97 45.46
C ASP A 2 -31.10 25.91 44.52
N ASP A 3 -30.21 25.00 44.90
CA ASP A 3 -28.96 24.66 44.24
C ASP A 3 -29.31 23.70 43.10
N LEU A 4 -29.38 24.22 41.86
CA LEU A 4 -29.57 23.41 40.66
C LEU A 4 -28.20 22.88 40.21
N THR A 5 -27.74 21.83 40.87
CA THR A 5 -26.69 20.96 40.32
C THR A 5 -27.30 20.12 39.22
N SER A 6 -27.10 20.54 37.97
CA SER A 6 -27.31 19.69 36.80
C SER A 6 -26.45 18.42 36.93
N PRO A 7 -26.95 17.21 36.63
CA PRO A 7 -26.12 16.02 36.63
C PRO A 7 -25.08 16.16 35.52
N VAL A 8 -23.81 16.21 35.90
CA VAL A 8 -22.69 16.06 34.97
C VAL A 8 -22.73 14.60 34.53
N ASN A 9 -23.17 14.35 33.29
CA ASN A 9 -23.00 13.05 32.63
C ASN A 9 -21.50 12.84 32.39
N ASP A 10 -20.80 12.35 33.41
CA ASP A 10 -19.36 12.09 33.36
C ASP A 10 -19.12 10.75 32.66
N SER A 11 -19.34 10.72 31.34
CA SER A 11 -18.93 9.60 30.50
C SER A 11 -17.41 9.62 30.38
N SER A 12 -16.72 8.83 31.22
CA SER A 12 -15.27 8.67 31.14
C SER A 12 -14.91 7.54 30.18
N VAL A 13 -14.03 7.84 29.22
CA VAL A 13 -13.48 6.85 28.29
C VAL A 13 -12.08 6.49 28.75
N GLN A 14 -11.81 5.20 28.93
CA GLN A 14 -10.50 4.72 29.31
C GLN A 14 -9.77 4.17 28.08
N LEU A 15 -8.59 4.72 27.80
CA LEU A 15 -7.69 4.19 26.78
C LEU A 15 -6.68 3.24 27.42
N LEU A 16 -6.62 2.01 26.95
CA LEU A 16 -5.69 0.98 27.41
C LEU A 16 -4.85 0.51 26.23
N PHE A 17 -3.58 0.17 26.43
CA PHE A 17 -2.82 -0.49 25.38
C PHE A 17 -3.28 -1.94 25.23
N SER A 18 -3.49 -2.39 24.00
CA SER A 18 -3.76 -3.79 23.70
C SER A 18 -2.53 -4.64 24.08
N PRO A 19 -2.71 -5.87 24.60
CA PRO A 19 -1.62 -6.83 24.72
C PRO A 19 -0.92 -7.13 23.37
N GLN A 20 -1.60 -6.88 22.24
CA GLN A 20 -1.06 -7.02 20.88
C GLN A 20 -0.55 -5.69 20.32
N PHE A 21 -0.29 -4.69 21.16
CA PHE A 21 0.21 -3.40 20.72
C PHE A 21 1.51 -3.56 19.91
N SER A 22 1.53 -2.99 18.70
CA SER A 22 2.73 -2.88 17.88
C SER A 22 2.82 -1.51 17.24
N SER A 23 4.01 -0.92 17.27
CA SER A 23 4.27 0.36 16.60
C SER A 23 4.48 0.22 15.09
N ASN A 24 4.75 -0.99 14.58
CA ASN A 24 5.27 -1.20 13.23
C ASN A 24 4.45 -2.18 12.39
N ASP A 25 3.37 -2.77 12.93
CA ASP A 25 2.55 -3.75 12.20
C ASP A 25 1.58 -3.08 11.21
N PHE A 26 1.38 -1.76 11.33
CA PHE A 26 0.42 -1.00 10.55
C PHE A 26 1.10 0.17 9.85
N ILE A 27 0.77 0.32 8.56
CA ILE A 27 1.10 1.51 7.78
C ILE A 27 -0.21 2.09 7.27
N PHE A 28 -0.41 3.38 7.49
CA PHE A 28 -1.54 4.09 6.90
C PHE A 28 -1.16 4.59 5.53
N ALA A 29 -2.10 4.50 4.58
CA ALA A 29 -1.97 5.09 3.27
C ALA A 29 -3.21 5.93 2.97
N GLU A 30 -3.01 7.19 2.61
CA GLU A 30 -4.02 8.05 2.02
C GLU A 30 -4.17 7.66 0.54
N VAL A 31 -5.37 7.20 0.20
CA VAL A 31 -5.72 6.67 -1.12
C VAL A 31 -6.94 7.38 -1.67
N ASP A 32 -6.95 7.63 -2.98
CA ASP A 32 -8.08 8.28 -3.62
C ASP A 32 -9.31 7.37 -3.66
N LYS A 33 -10.50 7.98 -3.74
CA LYS A 33 -11.77 7.24 -3.71
C LYS A 33 -11.90 6.22 -4.83
N ASN A 34 -11.33 6.48 -6.01
CA ASN A 34 -11.40 5.52 -7.12
C ASN A 34 -10.53 4.30 -6.83
N LEU A 35 -9.34 4.49 -6.26
CA LEU A 35 -8.46 3.40 -5.85
C LEU A 35 -9.09 2.55 -4.74
N VAL A 36 -9.74 3.19 -3.76
CA VAL A 36 -10.53 2.49 -2.73
C VAL A 36 -11.64 1.66 -3.35
N ASN A 37 -12.46 2.26 -4.21
CA ASN A 37 -13.55 1.55 -4.88
C ASN A 37 -13.03 0.41 -5.77
N TYR A 38 -11.92 0.64 -6.48
CA TYR A 38 -11.26 -0.38 -7.28
C TYR A 38 -10.91 -1.60 -6.41
N PHE A 39 -10.27 -1.39 -5.27
CA PHE A 39 -9.95 -2.46 -4.32
C PHE A 39 -11.19 -3.15 -3.74
N LEU A 40 -12.16 -2.38 -3.27
CA LEU A 40 -13.39 -2.92 -2.65
C LEU A 40 -14.25 -3.73 -3.63
N ASN A 41 -14.11 -3.49 -4.94
CA ASN A 41 -14.74 -4.31 -5.99
C ASN A 41 -14.03 -5.65 -6.23
N GLY A 42 -13.06 -6.03 -5.39
CA GLY A 42 -12.33 -7.30 -5.47
C GLY A 42 -11.15 -7.28 -6.42
N ASN A 43 -10.71 -6.11 -6.89
CA ASN A 43 -9.52 -6.01 -7.72
C ASN A 43 -8.25 -5.97 -6.85
N GLU A 44 -7.16 -6.52 -7.39
CA GLU A 44 -5.87 -6.57 -6.72
C GLU A 44 -5.07 -5.28 -6.90
N ILE A 45 -4.35 -4.90 -5.84
CA ILE A 45 -3.36 -3.83 -5.84
C ILE A 45 -2.03 -4.45 -5.41
N TYR A 46 -0.95 -4.09 -6.12
CA TYR A 46 0.38 -4.63 -5.88
C TYR A 46 1.31 -3.53 -5.36
N ILE A 47 2.19 -3.89 -4.43
CA ILE A 47 3.36 -3.09 -4.09
C ILE A 47 4.52 -3.61 -4.95
N ARG A 48 5.20 -2.71 -5.66
CA ARG A 48 6.28 -3.09 -6.59
C ARG A 48 7.56 -2.28 -6.36
N GLY A 49 8.68 -2.82 -6.84
CA GLY A 49 10.01 -2.24 -6.71
C GLY A 49 10.96 -3.10 -5.86
N HIS A 50 12.25 -2.75 -5.89
CA HIS A 50 13.27 -3.33 -5.03
C HIS A 50 13.31 -2.66 -3.65
N ASN A 51 13.99 -3.29 -2.69
CA ASN A 51 14.17 -2.75 -1.34
C ASN A 51 14.87 -1.37 -1.30
N SER A 52 15.61 -1.01 -2.35
CA SER A 52 16.26 0.30 -2.50
C SER A 52 15.41 1.34 -3.22
N ASP A 53 14.31 0.91 -3.83
CA ASP A 53 13.43 1.78 -4.59
C ASP A 53 12.40 2.45 -3.66
N GLU A 54 11.83 3.57 -4.12
CA GLU A 54 10.66 4.15 -3.47
C GLU A 54 9.45 3.21 -3.60
N ILE A 55 8.56 3.23 -2.60
CA ILE A 55 7.36 2.40 -2.63
C ILE A 55 6.42 2.91 -3.73
N VAL A 56 5.96 2.01 -4.60
CA VAL A 56 4.85 2.28 -5.52
C VAL A 56 3.72 1.29 -5.31
N LEU A 57 2.50 1.79 -5.45
CA LEU A 57 1.28 1.00 -5.55
C LEU A 57 0.86 0.93 -7.01
N CYS A 58 0.55 -0.26 -7.48
CA CYS A 58 0.14 -0.50 -8.86
C CYS A 58 -1.21 -1.19 -8.88
N THR A 59 -2.14 -0.66 -9.67
CA THR A 59 -3.26 -1.45 -10.17
C THR A 59 -2.79 -2.23 -11.41
N LYS A 60 -3.72 -2.88 -12.12
CA LYS A 60 -3.39 -3.50 -13.39
C LYS A 60 -2.92 -2.48 -14.44
N THR A 61 -3.42 -1.25 -14.36
CA THR A 61 -3.33 -0.26 -15.45
C THR A 61 -2.60 1.03 -15.07
N GLU A 62 -2.41 1.28 -13.77
CA GLU A 62 -1.93 2.58 -13.27
C GLU A 62 -0.92 2.40 -12.13
N THR A 63 0.04 3.32 -12.07
CA THR A 63 1.07 3.38 -11.02
C THR A 63 0.91 4.63 -10.16
N PHE A 64 1.06 4.45 -8.84
CA PHE A 64 0.98 5.49 -7.84
C PHE A 64 2.26 5.50 -7.01
N CYS A 65 2.93 6.64 -6.91
CA CYS A 65 4.03 6.79 -5.95
C CYS A 65 3.47 6.93 -4.54
N CYS A 66 4.20 6.41 -3.56
CA CYS A 66 3.87 6.53 -2.14
C CYS A 66 4.93 7.38 -1.45
N LYS A 67 4.53 8.52 -0.88
CA LYS A 67 5.43 9.41 -0.15
C LYS A 67 5.10 9.37 1.34
N GLU A 68 6.09 9.07 2.17
CA GLU A 68 5.93 9.15 3.62
C GLU A 68 5.77 10.61 4.05
N LEU A 69 4.70 10.89 4.78
CA LEU A 69 4.43 12.16 5.44
C LEU A 69 4.41 11.94 6.94
N GLU A 70 4.94 12.92 7.67
CA GLU A 70 4.93 12.96 9.13
C GLU A 70 4.09 14.15 9.60
N VAL A 71 3.19 13.90 10.53
CA VAL A 71 2.32 14.92 11.14
C VAL A 71 2.74 15.17 12.58
N SER A 72 2.41 16.36 13.10
CA SER A 72 2.68 16.71 14.51
C SER A 72 1.78 15.98 15.51
N ASN A 73 0.71 15.35 15.04
CA ASN A 73 -0.29 14.69 15.86
C ASN A 73 -0.07 13.18 15.86
N SER A 74 -0.43 12.52 16.95
CA SER A 74 -0.44 11.07 17.03
C SER A 74 -1.75 10.50 16.48
N LEU A 75 -1.64 9.54 15.56
CA LEU A 75 -2.73 8.70 15.08
C LEU A 75 -2.79 7.45 15.97
N LEU A 76 -3.97 7.19 16.55
CA LEU A 76 -4.23 6.04 17.41
C LEU A 76 -5.11 5.05 16.64
N THR A 77 -4.61 3.84 16.43
CA THR A 77 -5.42 2.73 15.90
C THR A 77 -6.07 2.02 17.07
N LEU A 78 -7.38 1.92 17.04
CA LEU A 78 -8.16 1.25 18.07
C LEU A 78 -8.61 -0.12 17.56
N GLU A 79 -8.66 -1.08 18.48
CA GLU A 79 -9.29 -2.38 18.25
C GLU A 79 -10.78 -2.13 18.00
N ASP A 80 -11.35 -2.77 16.96
CA ASP A 80 -12.78 -2.70 16.69
C ASP A 80 -13.52 -3.34 17.86
N THR A 81 -13.99 -2.48 18.74
CA THR A 81 -14.84 -2.82 19.85
C THR A 81 -16.18 -2.19 19.47
N ASN A 82 -17.23 -2.99 19.39
CA ASN A 82 -18.61 -2.51 19.20
C ASN A 82 -19.06 -1.46 20.24
N ALA A 83 -18.18 -1.08 21.18
CA ALA A 83 -18.29 -0.03 22.17
C ALA A 83 -18.76 1.33 21.62
N PHE A 84 -18.55 1.65 20.34
CA PHE A 84 -19.08 2.88 19.74
C PHE A 84 -20.55 2.77 19.29
N ASN A 85 -21.04 1.55 19.02
CA ASN A 85 -22.39 1.31 18.50
C ASN A 85 -23.44 1.10 19.61
N GLU A 86 -23.04 0.86 20.85
CA GLU A 86 -23.95 0.57 21.97
C GLU A 86 -24.34 1.80 22.81
N VAL A 87 -23.77 2.98 22.53
CA VAL A 87 -23.96 4.20 23.35
C VAL A 87 -25.35 4.83 23.22
N GLU A 88 -26.19 4.40 22.26
CA GLU A 88 -27.54 4.97 22.07
C GLU A 88 -28.65 4.36 22.94
N SER A 89 -28.40 3.35 23.79
CA SER A 89 -29.52 2.54 24.32
C SER A 89 -29.61 2.26 25.82
N SER A 90 -28.84 2.91 26.69
CA SER A 90 -29.09 2.79 28.13
C SER A 90 -28.77 4.05 28.91
N GLU A 91 -29.84 4.76 29.29
CA GLU A 91 -29.84 5.60 30.48
C GLU A 91 -29.42 4.73 31.68
N GLU A 92 -28.56 5.27 32.55
CA GLU A 92 -28.15 4.67 33.84
C GLU A 92 -27.09 3.55 33.81
N SER A 93 -25.88 3.85 33.33
CA SER A 93 -24.64 3.45 34.02
C SER A 93 -23.47 4.20 33.41
N SER A 94 -22.45 4.51 34.22
CA SER A 94 -21.18 5.05 33.74
C SER A 94 -20.50 4.00 32.85
N ILE A 95 -20.81 4.00 31.56
CA ILE A 95 -20.23 3.08 30.59
C ILE A 95 -18.76 3.48 30.42
N LEU A 96 -17.88 2.84 31.19
CA LEU A 96 -16.44 2.87 30.96
C LEU A 96 -16.18 2.12 29.64
N ASN A 97 -16.23 2.85 28.54
CA ASN A 97 -15.81 2.33 27.25
C ASN A 97 -14.29 2.16 27.30
N ASN A 98 -13.87 0.90 27.45
CA ASN A 98 -12.47 0.51 27.42
C ASN A 98 -12.04 0.34 25.96
N LEU A 99 -11.44 1.39 25.40
CA LEU A 99 -10.87 1.34 24.06
C LEU A 99 -9.43 0.86 24.15
N LYS A 100 -9.09 -0.13 23.32
CA LYS A 100 -7.75 -0.68 23.27
C LYS A 100 -6.97 -0.11 22.10
N ILE A 101 -5.81 0.48 22.39
CA ILE A 101 -4.87 1.01 21.41
C ILE A 101 -4.04 -0.15 20.87
N VAL A 102 -4.11 -0.38 19.56
CA VAL A 102 -3.37 -1.42 18.84
C VAL A 102 -2.07 -0.86 18.26
N SER A 103 -2.09 0.38 17.80
CA SER A 103 -0.87 1.06 17.34
C SER A 103 -0.95 2.57 17.54
N VAL A 104 0.22 3.19 17.64
CA VAL A 104 0.40 4.64 17.63
C VAL A 104 1.42 4.98 16.56
N THR A 105 1.08 5.87 15.64
CA THR A 105 2.00 6.38 14.63
C THR A 105 1.75 7.86 14.40
N ASN A 106 2.75 8.56 13.89
CA ASN A 106 2.63 9.94 13.42
C ASN A 106 2.93 10.04 11.92
N LYS A 107 3.01 8.90 11.23
CA LYS A 107 3.38 8.82 9.82
C LYS A 107 2.36 8.04 9.01
N PHE A 108 2.18 8.46 7.76
CA PHE A 108 1.36 7.78 6.78
C PHE A 108 1.93 8.01 5.38
N LEU A 109 1.52 7.18 4.42
CA LEU A 109 1.88 7.29 3.02
C LEU A 109 0.82 8.09 2.27
N GLU A 110 1.21 9.16 1.59
CA GLU A 110 0.37 9.84 0.61
C GLU A 110 0.58 9.19 -0.76
N THR A 111 -0.51 8.86 -1.45
CA THR A 111 -0.45 8.28 -2.80
C THR A 111 -0.72 9.33 -3.87
N SER A 112 0.05 9.28 -4.96
CA SER A 112 -0.15 10.15 -6.12
C SER A 112 0.07 9.39 -7.41
N ARG A 113 -0.85 9.53 -8.36
CA ARG A 113 -0.71 8.90 -9.67
C ARG A 113 0.50 9.46 -10.42
N ILE A 114 1.33 8.58 -10.97
CA ILE A 114 2.50 8.95 -11.75
C ILE A 114 2.51 8.25 -13.12
N ARG A 115 3.36 8.75 -14.02
CA ARG A 115 3.78 8.00 -15.20
C ARG A 115 5.22 7.51 -14.99
N PRO A 116 5.45 6.19 -14.82
CA PRO A 116 6.77 5.68 -14.51
C PRO A 116 7.72 5.85 -15.71
N ASN A 117 8.95 6.33 -15.46
CA ASN A 117 9.98 6.41 -16.50
C ASN A 117 10.76 5.10 -16.59
N LEU A 118 10.26 4.20 -17.44
CA LEU A 118 10.77 2.83 -17.54
C LEU A 118 11.97 2.66 -18.48
N THR A 119 12.25 3.65 -19.32
CA THR A 119 13.20 3.49 -20.44
C THR A 119 14.61 3.13 -19.97
N GLN A 120 15.10 3.79 -18.93
CA GLN A 120 16.46 3.56 -18.43
C GLN A 120 16.56 2.20 -17.74
N LYS A 121 15.64 1.91 -16.81
CA LYS A 121 15.64 0.66 -16.02
C LYS A 121 15.47 -0.57 -16.91
N LEU A 122 14.62 -0.49 -17.95
CA LEU A 122 14.48 -1.56 -18.94
C LEU A 122 15.74 -1.76 -19.79
N LYS A 123 16.41 -0.69 -20.20
CA LYS A 123 17.68 -0.80 -20.96
C LYS A 123 18.78 -1.44 -20.13
N GLU A 124 18.87 -1.08 -18.84
CA GLU A 124 19.82 -1.70 -17.90
C GLU A 124 19.49 -3.19 -17.72
N LEU A 125 18.22 -3.53 -17.47
CA LEU A 125 17.76 -4.91 -17.31
C LEU A 125 18.03 -5.78 -18.56
N PHE A 126 17.76 -5.25 -19.75
CA PHE A 126 17.96 -5.99 -21.00
C PHE A 126 19.41 -5.99 -21.49
N ASN A 127 20.29 -5.19 -20.91
CA ASN A 127 21.69 -5.18 -21.31
C ASN A 127 22.35 -6.55 -21.12
N ASP A 128 21.90 -7.29 -20.11
CA ASP A 128 22.39 -8.62 -19.74
C ASP A 128 21.67 -9.75 -20.48
N HIS A 129 20.64 -9.42 -21.28
CA HIS A 129 19.78 -10.39 -21.98
C HIS A 129 19.74 -10.15 -23.48
N LYS A 130 20.86 -9.67 -24.04
CA LYS A 130 20.98 -9.46 -25.49
C LYS A 130 21.01 -10.79 -26.23
N ILE A 131 20.20 -10.87 -27.28
CA ILE A 131 20.21 -12.01 -28.20
C ILE A 131 21.39 -11.81 -29.16
N GLU A 132 22.47 -12.58 -28.98
CA GLU A 132 23.55 -12.67 -29.96
C GLU A 132 23.14 -13.63 -31.09
N MET A 133 22.72 -13.09 -32.25
CA MET A 133 22.28 -13.91 -33.39
C MET A 133 23.39 -14.73 -34.09
N PHE A 134 24.66 -14.62 -33.69
CA PHE A 134 25.81 -15.15 -34.46
C PHE A 134 26.84 -15.94 -33.63
N THR A 135 26.44 -16.68 -32.60
CA THR A 135 27.36 -17.65 -31.98
C THR A 135 27.42 -18.93 -32.81
N LYS A 136 28.63 -19.29 -33.28
CA LYS A 136 28.88 -20.51 -34.07
C LYS A 136 28.68 -21.80 -33.28
N ASP A 137 28.60 -21.69 -31.96
CA ASP A 137 28.42 -22.79 -31.04
C ASP A 137 27.01 -22.61 -30.43
N GLY A 138 26.09 -23.52 -30.77
CA GLY A 138 24.64 -23.45 -30.47
C GLY A 138 24.25 -23.51 -28.99
N CYS A 139 24.95 -22.79 -28.13
CA CYS A 139 24.66 -22.63 -26.71
C CYS A 139 24.38 -21.15 -26.41
N SER A 140 23.15 -20.70 -26.64
CA SER A 140 22.66 -19.47 -26.02
C SER A 140 22.11 -19.84 -24.64
N ALA A 141 22.97 -19.85 -23.63
CA ALA A 141 22.55 -20.01 -22.24
C ALA A 141 21.64 -18.83 -21.85
N ASN A 142 20.36 -19.12 -21.56
CA ASN A 142 19.36 -18.22 -20.96
C ASN A 142 19.19 -16.83 -21.61
N CYS A 143 18.59 -16.79 -22.81
CA CYS A 143 18.39 -15.57 -23.59
C CYS A 143 17.02 -14.89 -23.40
N GLY A 144 16.36 -15.03 -22.26
CA GLY A 144 15.07 -14.39 -22.00
C GLY A 144 14.83 -14.11 -20.51
N ILE A 145 14.01 -13.10 -20.24
CA ILE A 145 13.50 -12.77 -18.90
C ILE A 145 11.99 -12.90 -18.90
N PHE A 146 11.44 -13.54 -17.87
CA PHE A 146 10.00 -13.68 -17.70
C PHE A 146 9.36 -12.35 -17.31
N LEU A 147 8.17 -12.07 -17.84
CA LEU A 147 7.45 -10.83 -17.57
C LEU A 147 7.22 -10.64 -16.06
N GLU A 148 6.92 -11.71 -15.34
CA GLU A 148 6.72 -11.72 -13.89
C GLU A 148 8.00 -11.28 -13.16
N THR A 149 9.17 -11.70 -13.65
CA THR A 149 10.45 -11.25 -13.09
C THR A 149 10.67 -9.76 -13.33
N ILE A 150 10.34 -9.26 -14.52
CA ILE A 150 10.41 -7.82 -14.82
C ILE A 150 9.48 -7.04 -13.88
N LEU A 151 8.25 -7.52 -13.70
CA LEU A 151 7.22 -6.91 -12.86
C LEU A 151 7.54 -6.90 -11.36
N CYS A 152 8.40 -7.81 -10.89
CA CYS A 152 8.91 -7.78 -9.51
C CYS A 152 9.97 -6.69 -9.31
N CYS A 153 10.74 -6.37 -10.35
CA CYS A 153 11.88 -5.44 -10.29
C CYS A 153 11.52 -4.00 -10.67
N ILE A 154 10.47 -3.82 -11.46
CA ILE A 154 10.07 -2.53 -12.02
C ILE A 154 8.89 -1.92 -11.26
N GLN A 155 9.02 -0.62 -10.99
CA GLN A 155 7.98 0.21 -10.37
C GLN A 155 6.95 0.68 -11.42
N ALA A 156 6.17 -0.25 -11.98
CA ALA A 156 5.08 0.08 -12.88
C ALA A 156 3.94 -0.95 -12.85
N SER A 157 2.77 -0.54 -13.33
CA SER A 157 1.67 -1.45 -13.65
C SER A 157 2.03 -2.34 -14.83
N GLU A 158 1.32 -3.46 -14.94
CA GLU A 158 1.51 -4.42 -16.02
C GLU A 158 1.22 -3.81 -17.40
N GLU A 159 0.13 -3.05 -17.50
CA GLU A 159 -0.24 -2.42 -18.77
C GLU A 159 0.78 -1.35 -19.20
N GLU A 160 1.26 -0.50 -18.28
CA GLU A 160 2.28 0.51 -18.59
C GLU A 160 3.60 -0.13 -19.01
N LEU A 161 3.97 -1.27 -18.40
CA LEU A 161 5.15 -2.03 -18.80
C LEU A 161 4.99 -2.60 -20.21
N ILE A 162 3.90 -3.31 -20.49
CA ILE A 162 3.64 -3.94 -21.80
C ILE A 162 3.62 -2.87 -22.91
N ASN A 163 2.93 -1.75 -22.66
CA ASN A 163 2.90 -0.63 -23.59
C ASN A 163 4.31 -0.11 -23.87
N LYS A 164 5.15 0.00 -22.83
CA LYS A 164 6.53 0.45 -23.01
C LYS A 164 7.41 -0.55 -23.74
N LEU A 165 7.22 -1.85 -23.50
CA LEU A 165 7.92 -2.91 -24.21
C LEU A 165 7.60 -2.86 -25.72
N GLY A 166 6.35 -2.58 -26.09
CA GLY A 166 5.96 -2.41 -27.49
C GLY A 166 6.67 -1.26 -28.23
N GLU A 167 7.22 -0.28 -27.52
CA GLU A 167 8.01 0.82 -28.09
C GLU A 167 9.50 0.49 -28.23
N LEU A 168 9.98 -0.57 -27.58
CA LEU A 168 11.38 -0.97 -27.56
C LEU A 168 11.67 -2.06 -28.61
N PRO A 169 12.92 -2.18 -29.08
CA PRO A 169 13.33 -3.26 -29.99
C PRO A 169 13.51 -4.57 -29.21
N VAL A 170 12.43 -5.06 -28.58
CA VAL A 170 12.37 -6.32 -27.84
C VAL A 170 11.58 -7.36 -28.64
N ILE A 171 11.85 -8.63 -28.39
CA ILE A 171 11.17 -9.76 -29.03
C ILE A 171 10.60 -10.65 -27.93
N GLU A 172 9.33 -11.02 -28.05
CA GLU A 172 8.72 -12.05 -27.22
C GLU A 172 9.20 -13.42 -27.72
N LEU A 173 9.90 -14.15 -26.86
CA LEU A 173 10.24 -15.55 -27.13
C LEU A 173 9.02 -16.38 -26.74
N GLY A 174 8.39 -17.04 -27.73
CA GLY A 174 7.27 -17.94 -27.48
C GLY A 174 7.65 -19.05 -26.49
N TYR A 175 6.66 -19.50 -25.72
CA TYR A 175 6.83 -20.56 -24.71
C TYR A 175 7.56 -21.79 -25.27
N PHE A 176 8.64 -22.20 -24.59
CA PHE A 176 9.31 -23.50 -24.77
C PHE A 176 8.76 -24.53 -23.78
#